data_AF-A0A8I1WA77-F1
#
_entry.id   AF-A0A8I1WA77-F1
#
_cell.length_a   1.000
_cell.length_b   1.000
_cell.length_c   1.000
_cell.angle_alpha   90.00
_cell.angle_beta   90.00
_cell.angle_gamma   90.00
#
_symmetry.space_group_name_H-M   'P 1'
#
loop_
_entity.id
_entity.type
_entity.pdbx_description
1 polymer ?
#
loop_
_entity_poly.entity_id
_entity_poly.type
_entity_poly.pdbx_seq_one_letter_code
_entity_poly.pdbx_strand_id
1 'polypeptide(L)'
;QFAKVGENMELPLFVTVTPRAPNNVELGLGFATDIGERTSMRWRQPWVNALGHSMETLVRYSQPEQSVEFGYRIPTKESTLQKFYTLTTAYNAENHTDTNEQSLSASVGAVWNVSSGWPRNLTMNVSYRRFEQGLQEHDPFLLYPGV
;
A
#
# COMPACT_ATOMS: atom_id res chain seq x y z
N GLN A 1 -34.49 -13.50 12.67
CA GLN A 1 -35.13 -14.25 13.77
C GLN A 1 -34.07 -14.48 14.83
N PHE A 2 -34.27 -14.00 16.05
CA PHE A 2 -33.29 -14.23 17.13
C PHE A 2 -33.34 -15.70 17.55
N ALA A 3 -32.17 -16.32 17.77
CA ALA A 3 -32.08 -17.67 18.27
C ALA A 3 -32.70 -17.74 19.68
N LYS A 4 -33.55 -18.74 19.95
CA LYS A 4 -34.00 -19.03 21.31
C LYS A 4 -32.79 -19.44 22.15
N VAL A 5 -32.68 -18.88 23.36
CA VAL A 5 -31.65 -19.25 24.34
C VAL A 5 -31.80 -20.75 24.65
N GLY A 6 -30.72 -21.52 24.51
CA GLY A 6 -30.71 -22.95 24.82
C GLY A 6 -30.83 -23.20 26.33
N GLU A 7 -31.17 -24.43 26.74
CA GLU A 7 -31.38 -24.81 28.15
C GLU A 7 -30.17 -24.49 29.07
N ASN A 8 -28.97 -24.37 28.50
CA ASN A 8 -27.73 -24.04 29.21
C ASN A 8 -27.40 -22.54 29.24
N MET A 9 -28.35 -21.65 28.90
CA MET A 9 -28.11 -20.20 28.73
C MET A 9 -27.11 -19.84 27.62
N GLU A 10 -26.88 -20.75 26.67
CA GLU A 10 -26.05 -20.49 25.50
C GLU A 10 -26.90 -19.89 24.37
N LEU A 11 -26.42 -18.80 23.78
CA LEU A 11 -27.04 -18.12 22.64
C LEU A 11 -26.15 -18.32 21.40
N PRO A 12 -26.49 -19.26 20.49
CA PRO A 12 -25.70 -19.47 19.28
C PRO A 12 -25.81 -18.27 18.33
N LEU A 13 -24.67 -17.74 17.91
CA LEU A 13 -24.56 -16.66 16.93
C LEU A 13 -24.26 -17.25 15.55
N PHE A 14 -25.20 -17.07 14.62
CA PHE A 14 -25.00 -17.41 13.21
C PHE A 14 -24.62 -16.15 12.44
N VAL A 15 -23.40 -16.13 11.89
CA VAL A 15 -22.91 -15.00 11.09
C VAL A 15 -22.77 -15.47 9.65
N THR A 16 -23.55 -14.86 8.76
CA THR A 16 -23.39 -15.05 7.32
C THR A 16 -22.58 -13.89 6.75
N VAL A 17 -21.47 -14.20 6.09
CA VAL A 17 -20.61 -13.21 5.44
C VAL A 17 -20.58 -13.47 3.94
N THR A 18 -20.52 -12.39 3.15
CA THR A 18 -20.33 -12.48 1.70
C THR A 18 -18.92 -11.98 1.37
N PRO A 19 -18.12 -12.73 0.56
CA PRO A 19 -16.81 -12.27 0.13
C PRO A 19 -16.90 -10.94 -0.61
N ARG A 20 -15.96 -10.04 -0.34
CA ARG A 20 -15.81 -8.82 -1.15
C ARG A 20 -15.38 -9.20 -2.57
N ALA A 21 -15.74 -8.38 -3.57
CA ALA A 21 -15.29 -8.58 -4.94
C ALA A 21 -13.76 -8.78 -4.99
N PRO A 22 -13.25 -9.80 -5.72
CA PRO A 22 -11.84 -10.18 -5.68
C PRO A 22 -10.92 -9.15 -6.35
N ASN A 23 -11.45 -8.34 -7.26
CA ASN A 23 -10.72 -7.29 -7.96
C ASN A 23 -11.53 -6.00 -7.93
N ASN A 24 -10.87 -4.90 -7.57
CA ASN A 24 -11.43 -3.56 -7.61
C ASN A 24 -10.45 -2.67 -8.37
N VAL A 25 -10.88 -2.15 -9.51
CA VAL A 25 -10.07 -1.25 -10.36
C VAL A 25 -10.72 0.13 -10.32
N GLU A 26 -9.96 1.14 -9.94
CA GLU A 26 -10.35 2.55 -9.96
C GLU A 26 -9.50 3.26 -11.01
N LEU A 27 -10.14 4.03 -11.89
CA LEU A 27 -9.47 4.88 -12.88
C LEU A 27 -9.74 6.34 -12.55
N GLY A 28 -8.71 7.19 -12.64
CA GLY A 28 -8.80 8.62 -12.43
C GLY A 28 -8.20 9.39 -13.60
N LEU A 29 -8.84 10.51 -13.95
CA LEU A 29 -8.37 11.45 -14.97
C LEU A 29 -8.43 12.86 -14.38
N GLY A 30 -7.44 13.69 -14.67
CA GLY A 30 -7.34 15.07 -14.21
C GLY A 30 -6.51 15.92 -15.16
N PHE A 31 -6.59 17.24 -14.99
CA PHE A 31 -5.81 18.20 -15.77
C PHE A 31 -5.43 19.37 -14.87
N ALA A 32 -4.18 19.82 -14.97
CA ALA A 32 -3.67 21.01 -14.31
C ALA A 32 -2.86 21.85 -15.29
N THR A 33 -2.85 23.17 -15.12
CA THR A 33 -2.22 24.11 -16.06
C THR A 33 -0.69 24.01 -16.10
N ASP A 34 -0.08 23.54 -15.02
CA ASP A 34 1.35 23.40 -14.80
C ASP A 34 1.87 21.98 -15.12
N ILE A 35 1.08 20.96 -14.81
CA ILE A 35 1.46 19.53 -14.94
C ILE A 35 0.86 18.88 -16.20
N GLY A 36 -0.17 19.49 -16.79
CA GLY A 36 -0.92 18.95 -17.92
C GLY A 36 -1.91 17.87 -17.52
N GLU A 37 -2.08 16.88 -18.39
CA GLU A 37 -2.96 15.73 -18.13
C GLU A 37 -2.37 14.79 -17.08
N ARG A 38 -3.26 14.24 -16.23
CA ARG A 38 -2.92 13.26 -15.21
C ARG A 38 -3.89 12.11 -15.28
N THR A 39 -3.35 10.90 -15.31
CA THR A 39 -4.13 9.66 -15.27
C THR A 39 -3.67 8.81 -14.09
N SER A 40 -4.59 8.06 -13.50
CA SER A 40 -4.28 7.11 -12.45
C SER A 40 -5.08 5.83 -12.60
N MET A 41 -4.45 4.71 -12.25
CA MET A 41 -5.09 3.40 -12.17
C MET A 41 -4.72 2.78 -10.84
N ARG A 42 -5.71 2.49 -10.01
CA ARG A 42 -5.55 1.73 -8.77
C ARG A 42 -6.21 0.36 -8.94
N TRP A 43 -5.44 -0.70 -8.77
CA TRP A 43 -5.96 -2.07 -8.72
C TRP A 43 -5.77 -2.64 -7.32
N ARG A 44 -6.87 -3.00 -6.66
CA ARG A 44 -6.89 -3.63 -5.34
C ARG A 44 -7.46 -5.04 -5.43
N GLN A 45 -6.73 -5.98 -4.85
CA GLN A 45 -7.24 -7.30 -4.51
C GLN A 45 -7.34 -7.41 -2.99
N PRO A 46 -8.55 -7.26 -2.41
CA PRO A 46 -8.74 -7.24 -0.96
C PRO A 46 -8.44 -8.59 -0.29
N TRP A 47 -8.41 -9.67 -1.06
CA TRP A 47 -7.97 -10.98 -0.62
C TRP A 47 -7.34 -11.73 -1.80
N VAL A 48 -6.13 -12.23 -1.61
CA VAL A 48 -5.35 -13.01 -2.59
C VAL A 48 -5.43 -14.50 -2.27
N ASN A 49 -5.57 -14.85 -0.99
CA ASN A 49 -5.66 -16.21 -0.50
C ASN A 49 -6.58 -16.31 0.73
N ALA A 50 -6.87 -17.55 1.16
CA ALA A 50 -7.69 -17.82 2.35
C ALA A 50 -7.04 -17.35 3.67
N LEU A 51 -5.75 -17.02 3.65
CA LEU A 51 -5.03 -16.45 4.79
C LEU A 51 -5.30 -14.94 4.96
N GLY A 52 -6.03 -14.30 4.04
CA GLY A 52 -6.38 -12.89 4.12
C GLY A 52 -5.28 -11.95 3.62
N HIS A 53 -4.31 -12.45 2.85
CA HIS A 53 -3.32 -11.58 2.22
C HIS A 53 -4.01 -10.63 1.24
N SER A 54 -3.53 -9.40 1.12
CA SER A 54 -4.10 -8.42 0.19
C SER A 54 -3.00 -7.73 -0.60
N MET A 55 -3.33 -7.22 -1.77
CA MET A 55 -2.41 -6.45 -2.61
C MET A 55 -3.06 -5.24 -3.24
N GLU A 56 -2.25 -4.21 -3.47
CA GLU A 56 -2.63 -3.00 -4.16
C GLU A 56 -1.53 -2.63 -5.15
N THR A 57 -1.92 -2.21 -6.34
CA THR A 57 -1.04 -1.62 -7.35
C THR A 57 -1.61 -0.28 -7.74
N LEU A 58 -0.77 0.74 -7.79
CA LEU A 58 -1.16 2.09 -8.11
C LEU A 58 -0.19 2.66 -9.15
N VAL A 59 -0.73 2.94 -10.32
CA VAL A 59 -0.01 3.56 -11.42
C VAL A 59 -0.51 4.98 -11.58
N ARG A 60 0.40 5.94 -11.65
CA ARG A 60 0.08 7.33 -11.97
C ARG A 60 0.98 7.80 -13.10
N TYR A 61 0.39 8.55 -14.01
CA TYR A 61 1.09 9.11 -15.14
C TYR A 61 0.65 10.56 -15.34
N SER A 62 1.63 11.44 -15.50
CA SER A 62 1.49 12.82 -15.94
C SER A 62 2.72 13.20 -16.76
N GLN A 63 2.70 14.37 -17.41
CA GLN A 63 3.82 14.81 -18.24
C GLN A 63 5.16 14.88 -17.46
N PRO A 64 5.24 15.54 -16.28
CA PRO A 64 6.50 15.60 -15.53
C PRO A 64 6.73 14.37 -14.65
N GLU A 65 5.68 13.72 -14.13
CA GLU A 65 5.81 12.66 -13.12
C GLU A 65 5.16 11.35 -13.56
N GLN A 66 5.87 10.24 -13.36
CA GLN A 66 5.33 8.89 -13.48
C GLN A 66 5.66 8.08 -12.24
N SER A 67 4.68 7.34 -11.71
CA SER A 67 4.92 6.46 -10.57
C SER A 67 4.17 5.14 -10.66
N VAL A 68 4.84 4.10 -10.16
CA VAL A 68 4.29 2.76 -10.00
C VAL A 68 4.57 2.32 -8.58
N GLU A 69 3.51 2.11 -7.82
CA GLU A 69 3.56 1.61 -6.45
C GLU A 69 2.90 0.24 -6.40
N PHE A 70 3.54 -0.70 -5.69
CA PHE A 70 3.00 -2.01 -5.38
C PHE A 70 3.09 -2.25 -3.88
N GLY A 71 2.01 -2.72 -3.29
CA GLY A 71 1.91 -3.03 -1.88
C GLY A 71 1.32 -4.41 -1.66
N TYR A 72 1.88 -5.16 -0.71
CA TYR A 72 1.41 -6.46 -0.26
C TYR A 72 1.29 -6.47 1.26
N ARG A 73 0.16 -6.98 1.78
CA ARG A 73 -0.12 -7.04 3.21
C ARG A 73 -0.41 -8.48 3.64
N ILE A 74 0.26 -8.91 4.70
CA ILE A 74 0.16 -10.24 5.28
C ILE A 74 -0.35 -10.12 6.72
N PRO A 75 -1.61 -10.50 7.01
CA PRO A 75 -2.13 -10.46 8.36
C PRO A 75 -1.58 -11.61 9.22
N THR A 76 -1.41 -11.35 10.51
CA THR A 76 -1.01 -12.38 11.49
C THR A 76 -2.23 -13.13 12.01
N LYS A 77 -2.12 -14.46 12.19
CA LYS A 77 -3.23 -15.31 12.66
C LYS A 77 -3.80 -14.92 14.03
N GLU A 78 -2.95 -14.43 14.94
CA GLU A 78 -3.38 -14.04 16.30
C GLU A 78 -4.37 -12.87 16.29
N SER A 79 -4.15 -11.88 15.41
CA SER A 79 -4.97 -10.68 15.35
C SER A 79 -4.83 -10.04 13.97
N THR A 80 -5.62 -10.54 13.03
CA THR A 80 -5.55 -10.19 11.60
C THR A 80 -5.84 -8.71 11.32
N LEU A 81 -6.65 -8.08 12.17
CA LEU A 81 -6.98 -6.65 12.07
C LEU A 81 -5.93 -5.75 12.71
N GLN A 82 -5.20 -6.24 13.72
CA GLN A 82 -4.29 -5.41 14.50
C GLN A 82 -2.83 -5.61 14.12
N LYS A 83 -2.42 -6.82 13.72
CA LYS A 83 -1.02 -7.16 13.45
C LYS A 83 -0.87 -7.63 12.02
N PHE A 84 -0.05 -6.94 11.23
CA PHE A 84 0.24 -7.34 9.86
C PHE A 84 1.63 -6.91 9.41
N TYR A 85 2.20 -7.67 8.48
CA TYR A 85 3.43 -7.32 7.78
C TYR A 85 3.10 -6.66 6.45
N THR A 86 3.98 -5.76 6.02
CA THR A 86 3.86 -5.02 4.77
C THR A 86 5.12 -5.20 3.94
N LEU A 87 4.93 -5.38 2.65
CA LEU A 87 5.97 -5.21 1.63
C LEU A 87 5.47 -4.13 0.68
N THR A 88 6.29 -3.10 0.47
CA THR A 88 5.97 -2.01 -0.46
C THR A 88 7.15 -1.82 -1.40
N THR A 89 6.87 -1.61 -2.68
CA THR A 89 7.87 -1.22 -3.67
C THR A 89 7.33 -0.06 -4.48
N ALA A 90 8.15 0.94 -4.76
CA ALA A 90 7.76 2.07 -5.57
C ALA A 90 8.87 2.46 -6.53
N TYR A 91 8.48 2.72 -7.78
CA TYR A 91 9.30 3.36 -8.80
C TYR A 91 8.71 4.73 -9.11
N ASN A 92 9.55 5.76 -9.09
CA ASN A 92 9.15 7.11 -9.49
C ASN A 92 10.15 7.64 -10.51
N ALA A 93 9.64 8.28 -11.55
CA ALA A 93 10.41 9.04 -12.51
C ALA A 93 9.84 10.46 -12.57
N GLU A 94 10.73 11.45 -12.48
CA GLU A 94 10.38 12.85 -12.54
C GLU A 94 11.31 13.55 -13.53
N ASN A 95 10.71 14.28 -14.48
CA ASN A 95 11.40 15.10 -15.45
C ASN A 95 10.90 16.54 -15.29
N HIS A 96 11.71 17.39 -14.68
CA HIS A 96 11.34 18.78 -14.42
C HIS A 96 12.50 19.73 -14.73
N THR A 97 12.37 20.54 -15.79
CA THR A 97 13.28 21.58 -16.33
C THR A 97 14.81 21.34 -16.20
N ASP A 98 15.36 21.28 -14.98
CA ASP A 98 16.79 21.14 -14.69
C ASP A 98 17.16 19.87 -13.89
N THR A 99 16.16 19.00 -13.61
CA THR A 99 16.32 17.78 -12.82
C THR A 99 15.62 16.61 -13.51
N ASN A 100 16.40 15.56 -13.78
CA ASN A 100 15.90 14.23 -14.15
C ASN A 100 16.20 13.30 -12.96
N GLU A 101 15.14 12.82 -12.30
CA GLU A 101 15.25 11.93 -11.15
C GLU A 101 14.53 10.61 -11.43
N GLN A 102 15.21 9.51 -11.13
CA GLN A 102 14.61 8.18 -11.08
C GLN A 102 14.89 7.58 -9.71
N SER A 103 13.86 7.08 -9.05
CA SER A 103 13.99 6.40 -7.76
C SER A 103 13.32 5.04 -7.78
N LEU A 104 14.00 4.06 -7.19
CA LEU A 104 13.48 2.75 -6.88
C LEU A 104 13.58 2.54 -5.37
N SER A 105 12.47 2.22 -4.73
CA SER A 105 12.41 1.98 -3.30
C SER A 105 11.69 0.67 -2.99
N ALA A 106 12.12 0.02 -1.91
CA ALA A 106 11.43 -1.11 -1.32
C ALA A 106 11.43 -0.96 0.21
N SER A 107 10.35 -1.40 0.83
CA SER A 107 10.18 -1.35 2.29
C SER A 107 9.53 -2.62 2.77
N VAL A 108 10.06 -3.15 3.87
CA VAL A 108 9.42 -4.22 4.64
C VAL A 108 9.10 -3.70 6.02
N GLY A 109 7.94 -4.06 6.56
CA GLY A 109 7.53 -3.55 7.86
C GLY A 109 6.57 -4.44 8.62
N ALA A 110 6.44 -4.15 9.91
CA ALA A 110 5.46 -4.72 10.81
C ALA A 110 4.62 -3.59 11.41
N VAL A 111 3.31 -3.78 11.42
CA VAL A 111 2.35 -2.82 11.96
C VAL A 111 1.52 -3.48 13.06
N TRP A 112 1.37 -2.77 14.17
CA TRP A 112 0.56 -3.14 15.33
C TRP A 112 -0.43 -2.02 15.66
N ASN A 113 -1.68 -2.19 15.28
CA ASN A 113 -2.80 -1.33 15.67
C ASN A 113 -3.34 -1.79 17.03
N VAL A 114 -2.84 -1.20 18.11
CA VAL A 114 -3.37 -1.46 19.46
C VAL A 114 -4.67 -0.69 19.69
N SER A 115 -5.60 -1.32 20.42
CA SER A 115 -6.90 -0.74 20.78
C SER A 115 -6.79 0.54 21.62
N SER A 116 -5.62 0.82 22.21
CA SER A 116 -5.32 2.06 22.93
C SER A 116 -5.20 3.30 22.02
N GLY A 117 -5.27 3.14 20.70
CA GLY A 117 -5.40 4.23 19.73
C GLY A 117 -4.09 4.67 19.05
N TRP A 118 -2.93 4.25 19.56
CA TRP A 118 -1.63 4.60 18.97
C TRP A 118 -1.07 3.45 18.12
N PRO A 119 -1.13 3.53 16.78
CA PRO A 119 -0.50 2.52 15.93
C PRO A 119 1.02 2.53 16.14
N ARG A 120 1.63 1.34 16.10
CA ARG A 120 3.09 1.18 16.10
C ARG A 120 3.50 0.55 14.79
N ASN A 121 4.49 1.12 14.14
CA ASN A 121 5.06 0.64 12.89
C ASN A 121 6.58 0.52 13.05
N LEU A 122 7.13 -0.55 12.50
CA LEU A 122 8.57 -0.72 12.36
C LEU A 122 8.83 -1.07 10.91
N THR A 123 9.71 -0.34 10.24
CA THR A 123 10.03 -0.55 8.83
C THR A 123 11.52 -0.58 8.60
N MET A 124 11.93 -1.32 7.57
CA MET A 124 13.27 -1.27 7.01
C MET A 124 13.13 -0.88 5.55
N ASN A 125 13.80 0.21 5.17
CA ASN A 125 13.63 0.84 3.87
C ASN A 125 14.95 0.79 3.11
N VAL A 126 14.87 0.41 1.84
CA VAL A 126 15.97 0.50 0.89
C VAL A 126 15.54 1.39 -0.27
N SER A 127 16.40 2.32 -0.66
CA SER A 127 16.15 3.19 -1.80
C SER A 127 17.42 3.39 -2.61
N TYR A 128 17.27 3.28 -3.92
CA TYR A 128 18.25 3.69 -4.91
C TYR A 128 17.67 4.86 -5.69
N ARG A 129 18.42 5.94 -5.83
CA ARG A 129 18.02 7.12 -6.59
C ARG A 129 19.15 7.45 -7.55
N ARG A 130 18.80 7.79 -8.79
CA ARG A 130 19.67 8.45 -9.75
C ARG A 130 19.08 9.82 -10.00
N PHE A 131 19.87 10.87 -9.80
CA PHE A 131 19.44 12.22 -10.12
C PHE A 131 20.57 12.99 -10.81
N GLU A 132 20.19 13.75 -11.82
CA GLU A 132 21.06 14.73 -12.48
C GLU A 132 20.65 16.12 -12.01
N GLN A 133 21.58 16.86 -11.39
CA GLN A 133 21.37 18.26 -11.02
C GLN A 133 22.51 19.12 -11.60
N GLY A 134 22.21 19.87 -12.66
CA GLY A 134 23.23 20.60 -13.41
C GLY A 134 24.12 19.67 -14.24
N LEU A 135 25.43 19.57 -13.92
CA LEU A 135 26.41 18.71 -14.61
C LEU A 135 26.83 17.47 -13.79
N GLN A 136 26.18 17.22 -12.65
CA GLN A 136 26.63 16.21 -11.69
C GLN A 136 25.58 15.11 -11.51
N GLU A 137 25.98 13.88 -11.81
CA GLU A 137 25.20 12.66 -11.60
C GLU A 137 25.54 12.07 -10.22
N HIS A 138 24.52 11.70 -9.45
CA HIS A 138 24.68 11.02 -8.17
C HIS A 138 23.72 9.84 -8.03
N ASP A 139 24.25 8.73 -7.53
CA ASP A 139 23.56 7.45 -7.42
C ASP A 139 23.53 6.93 -5.95
N PRO A 140 22.92 7.63 -4.99
CA PRO A 140 22.89 7.18 -3.61
C PRO A 140 22.08 5.89 -3.42
N PHE A 141 22.66 4.94 -2.70
CA PHE A 141 21.98 3.80 -2.09
C PHE A 141 21.81 4.05 -0.60
N LEU A 142 20.57 4.01 -0.12
CA LEU A 142 20.26 4.25 1.28
C LEU A 142 19.51 3.06 1.87
N LEU A 143 19.98 2.61 3.04
CA LEU A 143 19.32 1.61 3.87
C LEU A 143 19.09 2.23 5.24
N TYR A 144 17.84 2.30 5.69
CA TYR A 144 17.52 2.98 6.94
C TYR A 144 16.29 2.38 7.63
N PRO A 145 16.28 2.35 8.98
CA PRO A 145 15.10 1.98 9.73
C PRO A 145 14.08 3.13 9.74
N GLY A 146 12.80 2.79 9.89
CA GLY A 146 11.71 3.75 10.14
C GLY A 146 10.82 3.27 11.28
N VAL A 147 10.28 4.21 12.05
CA VAL A 147 9.41 4.00 13.22
C VAL A 147 8.20 4.92 13.21
#